data_AF-A0A6I5RJZ1-F1
#
_entry.id   AF-A0A6I5RJZ1-F1
#
_cell.length_a   1.000
_cell.length_b   1.000
_cell.length_c   1.000
_cell.angle_alpha   90.00
_cell.angle_beta   90.00
_cell.angle_gamma   90.00
#
_symmetry.space_group_name_H-M   'P 1'
#
loop_
_entity.id
_entity.type
_entity.pdbx_description
1 polymer ?
#
loop_
_entity_poly.entity_id
_entity_poly.type
_entity_poly.pdbx_seq_one_letter_code
_entity_poly.pdbx_strand_id
1 'polypeptide(L)'
;HPLRIIKTANWLGSLLAEAGRQKVHSILLFGYHGKLMKLAAGIFHTHHHVADGRREVLTAFCAAAGLPKADVRHIFDSETAEAGLTYLRELDDRTGSQWVPQVYGAIAQEIDHRAADYIRTHSDRTVTVGSLLFDRQRQIIVRSQIGKSILTEFC
;
A
#
# COMPACT_ATOMS: atom_id res chain seq x y z
N HIS A 1 8.06 -21.79 1.96
CA HIS A 1 7.67 -22.64 3.11
C HIS A 1 6.31 -22.18 3.64
N PRO A 2 5.23 -22.98 3.55
CA PRO A 2 3.86 -22.56 3.85
C PRO A 2 3.63 -22.05 5.28
N LEU A 3 4.52 -22.40 6.22
CA LEU A 3 4.51 -21.90 7.60
C LEU A 3 4.90 -20.42 7.77
N ARG A 4 5.38 -19.74 6.72
CA ARG A 4 5.76 -18.31 6.75
C ARG A 4 4.71 -17.38 6.13
N ILE A 5 3.50 -17.88 5.86
CA ILE A 5 2.42 -17.10 5.26
C ILE A 5 1.25 -17.02 6.25
N ILE A 6 0.90 -15.80 6.63
CA ILE A 6 -0.24 -15.53 7.51
C ILE A 6 -1.29 -14.78 6.69
N LYS A 7 -2.51 -15.33 6.62
CA LYS A 7 -3.65 -14.61 6.06
C LYS A 7 -4.23 -13.71 7.14
N THR A 8 -4.39 -12.43 6.82
CA THR A 8 -4.97 -11.45 7.73
C THR A 8 -6.12 -10.72 7.07
N ALA A 9 -7.15 -10.43 7.86
CA ALA A 9 -8.35 -9.72 7.42
C ALA A 9 -8.21 -8.23 7.75
N ASN A 10 -9.03 -7.73 8.69
CA ASN A 10 -9.16 -6.29 8.93
C ASN A 10 -8.26 -5.74 10.06
N TRP A 11 -7.55 -6.62 10.77
CA TRP A 11 -6.78 -6.31 11.98
C TRP A 11 -5.28 -6.27 11.72
N LEU A 12 -4.87 -5.52 10.69
CA LEU A 12 -3.47 -5.50 10.28
C LEU A 12 -2.56 -4.86 11.34
N GLY A 13 -3.03 -3.82 12.03
CA GLY A 13 -2.29 -3.22 13.15
C GLY A 13 -1.95 -4.21 14.26
N SER A 14 -2.92 -4.99 14.74
CA SER A 14 -2.66 -5.99 15.80
C SER A 14 -1.64 -7.04 15.35
N LEU A 15 -1.72 -7.50 14.11
CA LEU A 15 -0.74 -8.42 13.53
C LEU A 15 0.66 -7.81 13.50
N LEU A 16 0.80 -6.56 13.05
CA LEU A 16 2.07 -5.86 12.99
C LEU A 16 2.69 -5.70 14.40
N ALA A 17 1.91 -5.24 15.37
CA ALA A 17 2.37 -5.12 16.75
C ALA A 17 2.85 -6.46 17.32
N GLU A 18 2.10 -7.54 17.04
CA GLU A 18 2.48 -8.88 17.49
C GLU A 18 3.74 -9.39 16.80
N ALA A 19 3.90 -9.14 15.50
CA ALA A 19 5.13 -9.50 14.79
C ALA A 19 6.37 -8.85 15.41
N GLY A 20 6.26 -7.59 15.86
CA GLY A 20 7.31 -6.92 16.64
C GLY A 20 7.62 -7.63 17.96
N ARG A 21 6.60 -7.99 18.74
CA ARG A 21 6.77 -8.72 20.03
C ARG A 21 7.41 -10.10 19.83
N GLN A 22 7.05 -10.78 18.74
CA GLN A 22 7.61 -12.07 18.35
C GLN A 22 8.99 -11.95 17.68
N LYS A 23 9.56 -10.74 17.59
CA LYS A 23 10.90 -10.47 17.04
C LYS A 23 11.05 -10.96 15.59
N VAL A 24 9.99 -10.82 14.78
CA VAL A 24 10.05 -11.07 13.34
C VAL A 24 11.06 -10.11 12.71
N HIS A 25 11.97 -10.61 11.89
CA HIS A 25 13.01 -9.79 11.28
C HIS A 25 12.47 -8.93 10.12
N SER A 26 11.70 -9.55 9.23
CA SER A 26 11.13 -8.90 8.05
C SER A 26 9.71 -9.37 7.75
N ILE A 27 8.91 -8.47 7.19
CA ILE A 27 7.52 -8.72 6.79
C ILE A 27 7.33 -8.24 5.35
N LEU A 28 6.75 -9.11 4.52
CA LEU A 28 6.22 -8.72 3.22
C LEU A 28 4.69 -8.60 3.32
N LEU A 29 4.18 -7.37 3.20
CA LEU A 29 2.76 -7.09 3.06
C LEU A 29 2.34 -7.32 1.60
N PHE A 30 1.65 -8.44 1.35
CA PHE A 30 1.13 -8.79 0.04
C PHE A 30 -0.39 -8.65 0.03
N GLY A 31 -0.93 -7.65 -0.66
CA GLY A 31 -2.36 -7.36 -0.54
C GLY A 31 -2.97 -6.50 -1.63
N TYR A 32 -4.30 -6.53 -1.64
CA TYR A 32 -5.12 -5.71 -2.53
C TYR A 32 -4.90 -4.23 -2.23
N HIS A 33 -4.61 -3.46 -3.27
CA HIS A 33 -4.16 -2.07 -3.15
C HIS A 33 -5.15 -1.19 -2.39
N GLY A 34 -6.45 -1.31 -2.65
CA GLY A 34 -7.46 -0.51 -1.95
C GLY A 34 -7.49 -0.77 -0.44
N LYS A 35 -7.13 -1.97 0.03
CA LYS A 35 -7.03 -2.23 1.48
C LYS A 35 -5.70 -1.75 2.04
N LEU A 36 -4.60 -2.05 1.36
CA LEU A 36 -3.26 -1.72 1.86
C LEU A 36 -2.94 -0.22 1.81
N MET A 37 -3.45 0.53 0.84
CA MET A 37 -3.21 1.99 0.75
C MET A 37 -3.66 2.76 1.99
N LYS A 38 -4.60 2.22 2.77
CA LYS A 38 -5.02 2.81 4.05
C LYS A 38 -3.85 2.99 5.01
N LEU A 39 -2.85 2.12 4.95
CA LEU A 39 -1.68 2.19 5.80
C LEU A 39 -0.82 3.41 5.48
N ALA A 40 -0.83 3.88 4.22
CA ALA A 40 -0.18 5.13 3.83
C ALA A 40 -0.81 6.38 4.47
N ALA A 41 -2.05 6.28 4.98
CA ALA A 41 -2.69 7.29 5.81
C ALA A 41 -2.55 7.02 7.33
N GLY A 42 -1.84 5.96 7.73
CA GLY A 42 -1.76 5.53 9.12
C GLY A 42 -3.03 4.83 9.62
N ILE A 43 -3.91 4.35 8.73
CA ILE A 43 -5.11 3.60 9.10
C ILE A 43 -4.77 2.10 9.13
N PHE A 44 -4.56 1.56 10.34
CA PHE A 44 -4.17 0.16 10.55
C PHE A 44 -5.32 -0.79 10.88
N HIS A 45 -6.51 -0.25 11.11
CA HIS A 45 -7.76 -1.00 11.13
C HIS A 45 -8.43 -0.89 9.76
N THR A 46 -8.30 -1.92 8.92
CA THR A 46 -8.59 -1.78 7.48
C THR A 46 -10.07 -1.98 7.13
N HIS A 47 -10.93 -2.22 8.12
CA HIS A 47 -12.39 -2.30 7.94
C HIS A 47 -12.95 -0.96 7.45
N HIS A 48 -13.69 -0.97 6.34
CA HIS A 48 -14.23 0.24 5.71
C HIS A 48 -15.25 1.01 6.57
N HIS A 49 -16.09 0.32 7.35
CA HIS A 49 -16.97 0.98 8.32
C HIS A 49 -16.25 1.70 9.49
N VAL A 50 -14.99 1.34 9.78
CA VAL A 50 -14.25 1.94 10.90
C VAL A 50 -13.47 3.17 10.44
N ALA A 51 -12.79 3.03 9.30
CA ALA A 51 -12.12 4.14 8.65
C ALA A 51 -12.02 3.86 7.15
N ASP A 52 -12.37 4.86 6.35
CA ASP A 52 -12.01 4.93 4.94
C ASP A 52 -11.15 6.17 4.71
N GLY A 53 -10.29 6.08 3.71
CA GLY A 53 -9.32 7.11 3.34
C GLY A 53 -8.64 6.81 2.01
N ARG A 54 -9.17 5.83 1.26
CA ARG A 54 -8.53 5.31 0.04
C ARG A 54 -8.42 6.38 -1.03
N ARG A 55 -9.48 7.17 -1.18
CA ARG A 55 -9.58 8.22 -2.17
C ARG A 55 -8.71 9.40 -1.82
N GLU A 56 -8.74 9.81 -0.56
CA GLU A 56 -7.94 10.88 0.01
C GLU A 56 -6.45 10.57 -0.14
N VAL A 57 -6.04 9.33 0.18
CA VAL A 57 -4.67 8.85 -0.05
C VAL A 57 -4.32 8.92 -1.53
N LEU A 58 -5.10 8.28 -2.42
CA LEU A 58 -4.76 8.23 -3.84
C LEU A 58 -4.69 9.65 -4.44
N THR A 59 -5.65 10.51 -4.15
CA THR A 59 -5.66 11.92 -4.57
C THR A 59 -4.46 12.68 -4.04
N ALA A 60 -4.11 12.53 -2.75
CA ALA A 60 -2.98 13.23 -2.16
C ALA A 60 -1.65 12.83 -2.82
N PHE A 61 -1.44 11.53 -3.08
CA PHE A 61 -0.25 11.05 -3.77
C PHE A 61 -0.23 11.45 -5.25
N CYS A 62 -1.37 11.49 -5.94
CA CYS A 62 -1.47 12.03 -7.29
C CYS A 62 -1.09 13.52 -7.34
N ALA A 63 -1.64 14.32 -6.41
CA ALA A 63 -1.34 15.75 -6.32
C ALA A 63 0.15 15.98 -6.00
N ALA A 64 0.71 15.22 -5.05
CA ALA A 64 2.12 15.29 -4.69
C ALA A 64 3.04 14.86 -5.84
N ALA A 65 2.61 13.93 -6.69
CA ALA A 65 3.32 13.52 -7.90
C ALA A 65 3.29 14.59 -9.00
N GLY A 66 2.45 15.63 -8.87
CA GLY A 66 2.33 16.71 -9.84
C GLY A 66 1.34 16.44 -10.96
N LEU A 67 0.36 15.54 -10.77
CA LEU A 67 -0.70 15.35 -11.76
C LEU A 67 -1.43 16.68 -12.04
N PRO A 68 -1.86 16.92 -13.29
CA PRO A 68 -2.70 18.07 -13.60
C PRO A 68 -3.95 18.13 -12.72
N LYS A 69 -4.35 19.34 -12.33
CA LYS A 69 -5.48 19.56 -11.40
C LYS A 69 -6.77 18.86 -11.83
N ALA A 70 -7.06 18.82 -13.14
CA ALA A 70 -8.24 18.15 -13.67
C ALA A 70 -8.21 16.64 -13.40
N ASP A 71 -7.06 16.00 -13.60
CA ASP A 71 -6.87 14.56 -13.38
C ASP A 71 -6.92 14.24 -11.88
N VAL A 72 -6.30 15.07 -11.03
CA VAL A 72 -6.40 14.96 -9.56
C VAL A 72 -7.86 15.04 -9.11
N ARG A 73 -8.65 15.95 -9.69
CA ARG A 73 -10.07 16.09 -9.36
C ARG A 73 -10.86 14.85 -9.79
N HIS A 74 -10.59 14.32 -10.98
CA HIS A 74 -11.22 13.09 -11.45
C HIS A 74 -10.95 11.90 -10.52
N ILE A 75 -9.71 11.75 -10.06
CA ILE A 75 -9.33 10.74 -9.07
C ILE A 75 -10.09 10.96 -7.75
N PHE A 76 -10.22 12.20 -7.29
CA PHE A 76 -10.96 12.52 -6.07
C PHE A 76 -12.47 12.26 -6.19
N ASP A 77 -13.03 12.33 -7.39
CA ASP A 77 -14.45 12.06 -7.62
C ASP A 77 -14.72 10.56 -7.91
N SER A 78 -13.67 9.74 -8.03
CA SER A 78 -13.80 8.29 -8.26
C SER A 78 -14.42 7.57 -7.04
N GLU A 79 -15.46 6.77 -7.27
CA GLU A 79 -16.17 6.04 -6.21
C GLU A 79 -15.33 4.94 -5.55
N THR A 80 -14.37 4.38 -6.29
CA THR A 80 -13.55 3.28 -5.81
C THR A 80 -12.08 3.48 -6.14
N ALA A 81 -11.20 2.88 -5.33
CA ALA A 81 -9.77 2.82 -5.62
C ALA A 81 -9.47 2.16 -6.98
N GLU A 82 -10.30 1.19 -7.41
CA GLU A 82 -10.17 0.56 -8.73
C GLU A 82 -10.48 1.54 -9.85
N ALA A 83 -11.56 2.32 -9.73
CA ALA A 83 -11.86 3.36 -10.72
C ALA A 83 -10.71 4.37 -10.84
N GLY A 84 -10.13 4.79 -9.71
CA GLY A 84 -8.95 5.66 -9.71
C GLY A 84 -7.73 5.01 -10.38
N LEU A 85 -7.45 3.73 -10.11
CA LEU A 85 -6.37 3.00 -10.77
C LEU A 85 -6.59 2.88 -12.28
N THR A 86 -7.82 2.52 -12.70
CA THR A 86 -8.19 2.41 -14.11
C THR A 86 -7.96 3.74 -14.83
N TYR A 87 -8.40 4.84 -14.23
CA TYR A 87 -8.19 6.17 -14.80
C TYR A 87 -6.70 6.51 -14.97
N LEU A 88 -5.85 6.21 -13.97
CA LEU A 88 -4.40 6.41 -14.09
C LEU A 88 -3.78 5.57 -15.21
N ARG A 89 -4.22 4.31 -15.37
CA ARG A 89 -3.78 3.43 -16.47
C ARG A 89 -4.17 3.99 -17.83
N GLU A 90 -5.42 4.43 -17.98
CA GLU A 90 -5.89 5.07 -19.22
C GLU A 90 -5.14 6.37 -19.52
N LEU A 91 -4.75 7.12 -18.49
CA LEU A 91 -3.95 8.34 -18.64
C LEU A 91 -2.52 8.01 -19.12
N ASP A 92 -1.90 6.97 -18.54
CA ASP A 92 -0.59 6.46 -18.99
C ASP A 92 -0.65 5.98 -20.44
N ASP A 93 -1.66 5.19 -20.81
CA ASP A 93 -1.82 4.69 -22.18
C ASP A 93 -2.03 5.83 -23.20
N ARG A 94 -2.82 6.84 -22.85
CA ARG A 94 -3.14 7.96 -23.75
C ARG A 94 -1.98 8.94 -23.92
N THR A 95 -1.17 9.15 -22.89
CA THR A 95 -0.15 10.21 -22.86
C THR A 95 1.28 9.71 -22.90
N GLY A 96 1.49 8.39 -22.76
CA GLY A 96 2.83 7.80 -22.61
C GLY A 96 3.49 8.12 -21.27
N SER A 97 2.72 8.61 -20.29
CA SER A 97 3.21 8.90 -18.94
C SER A 97 3.47 7.62 -18.14
N GLN A 98 3.95 7.79 -16.90
CA GLN A 98 4.26 6.71 -15.96
C GLN A 98 3.68 7.03 -14.58
N TRP A 99 2.45 7.56 -14.53
CA TRP A 99 1.77 7.96 -13.32
C TRP A 99 1.46 6.77 -12.41
N VAL A 100 1.03 5.63 -12.96
CA VAL A 100 0.73 4.43 -12.15
C VAL A 100 1.96 4.01 -11.33
N PRO A 101 3.13 3.70 -11.92
CA PRO A 101 4.29 3.29 -11.13
C PRO A 101 4.83 4.40 -10.23
N GLN A 102 4.72 5.68 -10.62
CA GLN A 102 5.15 6.81 -9.78
C GLN A 102 4.28 6.95 -8.53
N VAL A 103 2.97 7.04 -8.70
CA VAL A 103 2.00 7.23 -7.61
C VAL A 103 1.93 5.99 -6.72
N TYR A 104 1.74 4.80 -7.29
CA TYR A 104 1.66 3.58 -6.48
C TYR A 104 3.00 3.21 -5.86
N GLY A 105 4.13 3.54 -6.49
CA GLY A 105 5.46 3.37 -5.90
C GLY A 105 5.62 4.21 -4.63
N ALA A 106 5.21 5.48 -4.67
CA ALA A 106 5.22 6.35 -3.50
C ALA A 106 4.26 5.86 -2.40
N ILE A 107 3.05 5.41 -2.76
CA ILE A 107 2.12 4.80 -1.80
C ILE A 107 2.72 3.57 -1.14
N ALA A 108 3.34 2.67 -1.91
CA ALA A 108 3.96 1.45 -1.39
C ALA A 108 5.11 1.78 -0.43
N GLN A 109 5.93 2.77 -0.75
CA GLN A 109 6.99 3.23 0.14
C GLN A 109 6.44 3.81 1.45
N GLU A 110 5.36 4.60 1.39
CA GLU A 110 4.74 5.14 2.60
C GLU A 110 4.08 4.05 3.46
N ILE A 111 3.50 3.01 2.84
CA ILE A 111 3.00 1.83 3.55
C ILE A 111 4.14 1.18 4.33
N ASP A 112 5.29 0.96 3.70
CA ASP A 112 6.46 0.33 4.33
C ASP A 112 6.90 1.14 5.55
N HIS A 113 7.09 2.45 5.37
CA HIS A 113 7.51 3.36 6.44
C HIS A 113 6.51 3.36 7.61
N ARG A 114 5.22 3.58 7.33
CA ARG A 114 4.20 3.68 8.37
C ARG A 114 3.99 2.35 9.09
N ALA A 115 4.08 1.23 8.38
CA ALA A 115 3.98 -0.08 9.01
C ALA A 115 5.16 -0.33 9.95
N ALA A 116 6.38 0.00 9.54
CA ALA A 116 7.56 -0.11 10.41
C ALA A 116 7.43 0.81 11.64
N ASP A 117 6.97 2.05 11.45
CA ASP A 117 6.74 3.00 12.54
C ASP A 117 5.65 2.53 13.51
N TYR A 118 4.57 1.94 12.99
CA TYR A 118 3.52 1.35 13.80
C TYR A 118 4.07 0.22 14.67
N ILE A 119 4.86 -0.70 14.10
CA ILE A 119 5.49 -1.79 14.87
C ILE A 119 6.38 -1.22 15.98
N ARG A 120 7.24 -0.26 15.63
CA ARG A 120 8.16 0.38 16.58
C ARG A 120 7.40 1.00 17.75
N THR A 121 6.34 1.75 17.46
CA THR A 121 5.51 2.43 18.48
C THR A 121 4.82 1.45 19.44
N HIS A 122 4.47 0.24 18.99
CA HIS A 122 3.68 -0.72 19.77
C HIS A 122 4.47 -1.90 20.34
N SER A 123 5.78 -1.97 20.07
CA SER A 123 6.64 -3.09 20.51
C SER A 123 8.08 -2.72 20.87
N ASP A 124 8.50 -1.47 20.67
CA ASP A 124 9.89 -1.00 20.83
C ASP A 124 10.91 -1.80 19.99
N ARG A 125 10.45 -2.38 18.87
CA ARG A 125 11.27 -3.14 17.92
C ARG A 125 11.21 -2.56 16.52
N THR A 126 12.34 -2.60 15.84
CA THR A 126 12.45 -2.31 14.41
C THR A 126 12.29 -3.60 13.64
N VAL A 127 11.37 -3.60 12.67
CA VAL A 127 11.13 -4.70 11.74
C VAL A 127 11.17 -4.15 10.33
N THR A 128 11.86 -4.84 9.42
CA THR A 128 11.92 -4.43 8.02
C THR A 128 10.59 -4.79 7.34
N VAL A 129 9.84 -3.79 6.89
CA VAL A 129 8.56 -4.01 6.22
C VAL A 129 8.67 -3.62 4.75
N GLY A 130 8.30 -4.53 3.86
CA GLY A 130 8.13 -4.27 2.44
C GLY A 130 6.70 -4.57 2.02
N SER A 131 6.25 -3.94 0.93
CA SER A 131 4.90 -4.12 0.40
C SER A 131 4.87 -4.45 -1.09
N LEU A 132 3.82 -5.17 -1.47
CA LEU A 132 3.46 -5.48 -2.84
C LEU A 132 1.94 -5.32 -2.98
N LEU A 133 1.55 -4.47 -3.93
CA LEU A 133 0.16 -4.12 -4.18
C LEU A 133 -0.33 -4.80 -5.46
N PHE A 134 -1.50 -5.41 -5.39
CA PHE A 134 -2.17 -6.00 -6.55
C PHE A 134 -3.60 -5.46 -6.74
N ASP A 135 -4.09 -5.51 -7.98
CA ASP A 135 -5.45 -5.09 -8.36
C ASP A 135 -6.50 -6.20 -8.16
N ARG A 136 -7.77 -5.92 -8.45
CA ARG A 136 -8.84 -6.90 -8.28
C ARG A 136 -8.63 -8.20 -9.07
N GLN A 137 -7.87 -8.17 -10.16
CA GLN A 137 -7.49 -9.32 -11.00
C GLN A 137 -6.21 -10.01 -10.52
N ARG A 138 -5.68 -9.62 -9.36
CA ARG A 138 -4.43 -10.11 -8.76
C ARG A 138 -3.20 -9.84 -9.62
N GLN A 139 -3.27 -8.87 -10.52
CA GLN A 139 -2.10 -8.41 -11.24
C GLN A 139 -1.33 -7.45 -10.34
N ILE A 140 -0.01 -7.63 -10.30
CA ILE A 140 0.87 -6.82 -9.49
C ILE A 140 0.92 -5.42 -10.11
N ILE A 141 0.56 -4.42 -9.31
CA ILE A 141 0.67 -3.00 -9.70
C ILE A 141 2.10 -2.54 -9.43
N VAL A 142 2.59 -2.76 -8.21
CA VAL A 142 3.93 -2.34 -7.80
C VAL A 142 4.49 -3.24 -6.70
N ARG A 143 5.82 -3.26 -6.63
CA ARG A 143 6.61 -3.78 -5.52
C ARG A 143 7.44 -2.62 -4.98
N SER A 144 7.34 -2.35 -3.68
CA SER A 144 8.28 -1.45 -3.00
C SER A 144 9.72 -1.96 -3.17
N GLN A 145 10.72 -1.09 -2.97
CA GLN A 145 12.11 -1.51 -3.05
C GLN A 145 12.45 -2.54 -1.96
N ILE A 146 12.00 -2.32 -0.72
CA ILE A 146 12.16 -3.27 0.38
C ILE A 146 11.44 -4.58 0.06
N GLY A 147 10.22 -4.52 -0.48
CA GLY A 147 9.46 -5.69 -0.88
C GLY A 147 10.16 -6.54 -1.95
N LYS A 148 10.88 -5.90 -2.89
CA LYS A 148 11.72 -6.63 -3.86
C LYS A 148 12.88 -7.35 -3.18
N SER A 149 13.61 -6.67 -2.29
CA SER A 149 14.74 -7.26 -1.54
C SER A 149 14.29 -8.47 -0.71
N ILE A 150 13.19 -8.33 0.02
CA ILE A 150 12.62 -9.40 0.83
C ILE A 150 12.21 -10.60 -0.04
N LEU A 151 11.62 -10.37 -1.21
CA LEU A 151 11.25 -11.46 -2.13
C LEU A 151 12.47 -12.25 -2.62
N THR A 152 13.59 -11.57 -2.91
CA THR A 152 14.84 -12.23 -3.30
C THR A 152 15.43 -13.09 -2.18
N GLU A 153 15.20 -12.74 -0.91
CA GLU A 153 15.61 -13.58 0.23
C GLU A 153 14.76 -14.84 0.41
N PHE A 154 13.56 -14.89 -0.18
CA PHE A 154 12.62 -16.01 -0.08
C PHE A 154 12.58 -16.93 -1.32
N CYS A 155 13.22 -16.53 -2.42
CA CYS A 155 13.35 -17.28 -3.67
C CYS A 155 14.73 -17.92 -3.77
#